data_AF-A0A5B6WC05-F1
#
_entry.id   AF-A0A5B6WC05-F1
#
_cell.length_a   1.000
_cell.length_b   1.000
_cell.length_c   1.000
_cell.angle_alpha   90.00
_cell.angle_beta   90.00
_cell.angle_gamma   90.00
#
_symmetry.space_group_name_H-M   'P 1'
#
loop_
_entity.id
_entity.type
_entity.pdbx_description
1 polymer ?
#
loop_
_entity_poly.entity_id
_entity_poly.type
_entity_poly.pdbx_seq_one_letter_code
_entity_poly.pdbx_strand_id
1 'polypeptide(L)'
;MTAGLILLCGLSCFFTSFTDSFRDKDGNVCYGLATLNGLWVIDGSATLPPESAAKYRLRFIDFVHAFLSILVFAAVALFDKNVVNCFYPAPSRQAQEMLTALPVGIGVLGSMLFVVFPTTRHGIGFPLSAN
;
A
#
# COMPACT_ATOMS: atom_id res chain seq x y z
N MET A 1 18.40 -11.19 7.73
CA MET A 1 18.35 -9.90 7.00
C MET A 1 17.20 -9.86 6.01
N THR A 2 17.12 -10.77 5.03
CA THR A 2 16.06 -10.80 3.99
C THR A 2 14.65 -10.78 4.55
N ALA A 3 14.32 -11.66 5.52
CA ALA A 3 13.00 -11.69 6.15
C ALA A 3 12.63 -10.37 6.84
N GLY A 4 13.60 -9.73 7.51
CA GLY A 4 13.39 -8.43 8.16
C GLY A 4 13.11 -7.32 7.16
N LEU A 5 13.85 -7.27 6.05
CA LEU A 5 13.61 -6.30 4.98
C LEU A 5 12.24 -6.51 4.30
N ILE A 6 11.89 -7.76 4.01
CA ILE A 6 10.56 -8.08 3.43
C ILE A 6 9.44 -7.68 4.39
N LEU A 7 9.59 -7.95 5.69
CA LEU A 7 8.61 -7.55 6.70
C LEU A 7 8.48 -6.02 6.75
N LEU A 8 9.60 -5.29 6.81
CA LEU A 8 9.59 -3.82 6.87
C LEU A 8 8.98 -3.20 5.61
N CYS A 9 9.34 -3.71 4.42
CA CYS A 9 8.77 -3.25 3.16
C CYS A 9 7.28 -3.60 3.06
N GLY A 10 6.87 -4.81 3.44
CA GLY A 10 5.47 -5.22 3.45
C GLY A 10 4.61 -4.38 4.41
N LEU A 11 5.12 -4.10 5.61
CA LEU A 11 4.50 -3.17 6.55
C LEU A 11 4.42 -1.76 5.95
N SER A 12 5.45 -1.31 5.24
CA SER A 12 5.42 0.00 4.57
C SER A 12 4.31 0.05 3.52
N CYS A 13 4.16 -0.96 2.65
CA CYS A 13 3.06 -1.07 1.68
C CYS A 13 1.67 -1.03 2.35
N PHE A 14 1.56 -1.67 3.52
CA PHE A 14 0.32 -1.65 4.30
C PHE A 14 0.02 -0.26 4.84
N PHE A 15 0.98 0.36 5.54
CA PHE A 15 0.78 1.66 6.19
C PHE A 15 0.59 2.80 5.20
N THR A 16 1.30 2.80 4.07
CA THR A 16 1.14 3.84 3.04
C THR A 16 -0.26 3.85 2.42
N SER A 17 -0.97 2.71 2.42
CA SER A 17 -2.35 2.62 1.92
C SER A 17 -3.35 3.42 2.76
N PHE A 18 -3.00 3.81 3.99
CA PHE A 18 -3.80 4.68 4.85
C PHE A 18 -3.35 6.14 4.81
N THR A 19 -2.32 6.47 4.04
CA THR A 19 -1.88 7.85 3.87
C THR A 19 -2.72 8.57 2.83
N ASP A 20 -2.90 9.87 3.03
CA ASP A 20 -3.55 10.75 2.08
C ASP A 20 -2.85 12.09 2.07
N SER A 21 -3.12 12.90 1.06
CA SER A 21 -2.60 14.26 0.96
C SER A 21 -3.70 15.27 0.67
N PHE A 22 -3.41 16.52 1.02
CA PHE A 22 -4.22 17.67 0.67
C PHE A 22 -3.32 18.88 0.47
N ARG A 23 -3.86 19.93 -0.14
CA ARG A 23 -3.17 21.22 -0.25
C ARG A 23 -3.69 22.19 0.80
N ASP A 24 -2.77 22.84 1.49
CA ASP A 24 -3.11 23.93 2.40
C ASP A 24 -3.51 25.20 1.63
N LYS A 25 -3.78 26.29 2.36
CA LYS A 25 -4.16 27.58 1.76
C LYS A 25 -3.05 28.24 0.96
N ASP A 26 -1.79 27.90 1.25
CA ASP A 26 -0.60 28.42 0.59
C ASP A 26 -0.18 27.54 -0.61
N GLY A 27 -0.90 26.44 -0.84
CA GLY A 27 -0.69 25.49 -1.93
C GLY A 27 0.33 24.40 -1.63
N ASN A 28 0.87 24.34 -0.40
CA ASN A 28 1.80 23.29 0.02
C ASN A 28 1.06 21.96 0.20
N VAL A 29 1.75 20.87 -0.09
CA VAL A 29 1.20 19.52 0.08
C VAL A 29 1.45 19.05 1.50
N CYS A 30 0.37 18.78 2.23
CA CYS A 30 0.40 18.21 3.56
C CYS A 30 0.01 16.72 3.49
N TYR A 31 0.75 15.87 4.20
CA TYR A 31 0.46 14.44 4.28
C TYR A 31 -0.15 14.08 5.63
N GLY A 32 -1.05 13.11 5.64
CA GLY A 32 -1.66 12.63 6.86
C GLY A 32 -2.03 11.16 6.82
N LEU A 33 -2.32 10.61 7.99
CA LEU A 33 -2.82 9.26 8.19
C LEU A 33 -4.34 9.30 8.41
N ALA A 34 -5.08 8.47 7.68
CA ALA A 34 -6.51 8.32 7.87
C ALA A 34 -6.81 7.71 9.25
N THR A 35 -7.79 8.28 9.94
CA THR A 35 -8.28 7.84 11.25
C THR A 35 -9.81 7.71 11.21
N LEU A 36 -10.41 7.15 12.26
CA LEU A 36 -11.88 7.07 12.37
C LEU A 36 -12.55 8.46 12.42
N ASN A 37 -11.82 9.48 12.87
CA ASN A 37 -12.36 10.83 13.05
C ASN A 37 -12.06 11.77 11.88
N GLY A 38 -11.03 11.47 11.08
CA GLY A 38 -10.62 12.28 9.92
C GLY A 38 -9.17 12.02 9.54
N LEU A 39 -8.44 13.04 9.11
CA LEU A 39 -7.00 12.93 8.78
C LEU A 39 -6.14 13.43 9.95
N TRP A 40 -5.17 12.63 10.36
CA TRP A 40 -4.11 13.05 11.28
C TRP A 40 -2.90 13.51 10.49
N VAL A 41 -2.64 14.82 10.47
CA VAL A 41 -1.55 15.43 9.69
C VAL A 41 -0.21 15.11 10.34
N ILE A 42 0.72 14.51 9.59
CA ILE A 42 1.98 13.95 10.11
C ILE A 42 2.99 15.04 10.44
N ASP A 43 3.10 16.07 9.59
CA ASP A 43 4.07 17.15 9.72
C ASP A 43 3.62 18.27 10.70
N GLY A 44 2.36 18.23 11.16
CA GLY A 44 1.77 19.26 12.02
C GLY A 44 1.68 20.65 11.38
N SER A 45 1.97 20.77 10.08
CA SER A 45 2.05 22.05 9.36
C SER A 45 0.68 22.71 9.16
N ALA A 46 -0.39 21.90 9.18
CA ALA A 46 -1.74 22.35 8.91
C ALA A 46 -2.76 21.67 9.83
N THR A 47 -3.83 22.42 10.15
CA THR A 47 -5.01 21.89 10.83
C THR A 47 -6.20 21.94 9.87
N LEU A 48 -6.83 20.78 9.67
CA LEU A 48 -8.04 20.66 8.86
C LEU A 48 -9.27 20.97 9.71
N PRO A 49 -10.17 21.87 9.27
CA PRO A 49 -11.49 22.01 9.87
C PRO A 49 -12.21 20.65 9.94
N PRO A 50 -12.95 20.34 11.02
CA PRO A 50 -13.57 19.03 11.23
C PRO A 50 -14.41 18.53 10.04
N GLU A 51 -15.13 19.43 9.36
CA GLU A 51 -15.93 19.09 8.17
C GLU A 51 -15.09 18.62 6.99
N SER A 52 -13.93 19.25 6.76
CA SER A 52 -13.00 18.84 5.71
C SER A 52 -12.26 17.55 6.08
N ALA A 53 -11.85 17.41 7.34
CA ALA A 53 -11.19 16.21 7.86
C ALA A 53 -12.08 14.96 7.75
N ALA A 54 -13.40 15.11 7.90
CA ALA A 54 -14.35 14.01 7.79
C ALA A 54 -14.29 13.28 6.43
N LYS A 55 -13.91 13.98 5.35
CA LYS A 55 -13.75 13.38 4.00
C LYS A 55 -12.62 12.36 3.94
N TYR A 56 -11.67 12.45 4.85
CA TYR A 56 -10.48 11.61 4.91
C TYR A 56 -10.62 10.45 5.90
N ARG A 57 -11.81 10.26 6.49
CA ARG A 57 -12.06 9.18 7.46
C ARG A 57 -11.73 7.82 6.86
N LEU A 58 -11.24 6.95 7.73
CA LEU A 58 -10.87 5.59 7.37
C LEU A 58 -12.11 4.80 6.91
N ARG A 59 -11.97 4.09 5.79
CA ARG A 59 -13.04 3.30 5.17
C ARG A 59 -12.62 1.84 5.10
N PHE A 60 -13.60 0.93 5.08
CA PHE A 60 -13.34 -0.51 4.93
C PHE A 60 -12.48 -0.82 3.70
N ILE A 61 -12.73 -0.09 2.60
CA ILE A 61 -11.98 -0.24 1.35
C ILE A 61 -10.49 0.07 1.51
N ASP A 62 -10.10 0.92 2.46
CA ASP A 62 -8.70 1.25 2.72
C ASP A 62 -7.94 -0.01 3.22
N PHE A 63 -8.58 -0.88 4.01
CA PHE A 63 -8.00 -2.16 4.44
C PHE A 63 -7.89 -3.18 3.31
N VAL A 64 -8.87 -3.21 2.40
CA VAL A 64 -8.81 -4.06 1.19
C VAL A 64 -7.58 -3.70 0.37
N HIS A 65 -7.36 -2.40 0.13
CA HIS A 65 -6.19 -1.92 -0.58
C HIS A 65 -4.89 -2.22 0.17
N ALA A 66 -4.86 -2.02 1.48
CA ALA A 66 -3.67 -2.31 2.29
C ALA A 66 -3.26 -3.79 2.21
N PHE A 67 -4.24 -4.71 2.27
CA PHE A 67 -3.99 -6.13 2.11
C PHE A 67 -3.54 -6.49 0.68
N LEU A 68 -4.21 -5.96 -0.34
CA LEU A 68 -3.81 -6.17 -1.73
C LEU A 68 -2.40 -5.64 -2.02
N SER A 69 -2.02 -4.50 -1.45
CA SER A 69 -0.67 -3.95 -1.54
C SER A 69 0.39 -4.90 -0.95
N ILE A 70 0.11 -5.54 0.19
CA ILE A 70 0.99 -6.59 0.74
C ILE A 70 1.10 -7.76 -0.23
N LEU A 71 -0.02 -8.25 -0.77
CA LEU A 71 -0.02 -9.39 -1.69
C LEU A 71 0.78 -9.10 -2.95
N VAL A 72 0.57 -7.94 -3.57
CA VAL A 72 1.33 -7.52 -4.75
C VAL A 72 2.82 -7.39 -4.43
N PHE A 73 3.17 -6.78 -3.29
CA PHE A 73 4.56 -6.74 -2.85
C PHE A 73 5.15 -8.14 -2.66
N ALA A 74 4.42 -9.06 -2.03
CA ALA A 74 4.85 -10.45 -1.86
C ALA A 74 5.05 -11.16 -3.21
N ALA A 75 4.16 -10.94 -4.18
CA ALA A 75 4.32 -11.46 -5.54
C ALA A 75 5.60 -10.94 -6.20
N VAL A 76 5.89 -9.64 -6.10
CA VAL A 76 7.12 -9.05 -6.62
C VAL A 76 8.36 -9.64 -5.91
N ALA A 77 8.31 -9.78 -4.59
CA ALA A 77 9.40 -10.38 -3.82
C ALA A 77 9.64 -11.85 -4.20
N LEU A 78 8.59 -12.63 -4.44
CA LEU A 78 8.68 -14.02 -4.89
C LEU A 78 9.13 -14.16 -6.36
N PHE A 79 9.05 -13.09 -7.15
CA PHE A 79 9.60 -13.07 -8.50
C PHE A 79 11.12 -12.86 -8.52
N ASP A 80 11.70 -12.33 -7.43
CA ASP A 80 13.14 -12.14 -7.29
C ASP A 80 13.85 -13.45 -6.89
N LYS A 81 14.79 -13.89 -7.73
CA LYS A 81 15.52 -15.16 -7.52
C LYS A 81 16.38 -15.14 -6.26
N ASN A 82 16.93 -13.99 -5.86
CA ASN A 82 17.76 -13.91 -4.65
C ASN A 82 16.89 -14.04 -3.41
N VAL A 83 15.73 -13.40 -3.40
CA VAL A 83 14.72 -13.57 -2.34
C VAL A 83 14.30 -15.02 -2.25
N VAL A 84 13.89 -15.65 -3.37
CA VAL A 84 13.48 -17.05 -3.39
C VAL A 84 14.60 -17.96 -2.89
N ASN A 85 15.84 -17.78 -3.35
CA ASN A 85 16.99 -18.59 -2.92
C ASN A 85 17.29 -18.44 -1.41
N CYS A 86 16.97 -17.31 -0.80
CA CYS A 86 17.14 -17.11 0.65
C CYS A 86 16.17 -17.94 1.50
N PHE A 87 14.96 -18.23 1.01
CA PHE A 87 13.93 -18.99 1.75
C PHE A 87 13.78 -20.43 1.27
N TYR A 88 14.02 -20.67 -0.03
CA TYR A 88 13.88 -21.96 -0.70
C TYR A 88 15.15 -22.25 -1.53
N PRO A 89 16.32 -22.46 -0.90
CA PRO A 89 17.58 -22.69 -1.62
C PRO A 89 17.61 -24.00 -2.42
N ALA A 90 16.80 -24.99 -2.03
CA ALA A 90 16.64 -26.26 -2.73
C ALA A 90 15.13 -26.64 -2.74
N PRO A 91 14.31 -25.99 -3.57
CA PRO A 91 12.88 -26.24 -3.60
C PRO A 91 12.59 -27.62 -4.18
N SER A 92 11.55 -28.30 -3.68
CA SER A 92 11.00 -29.46 -4.38
C SER A 92 10.40 -29.03 -5.72
N ARG A 93 10.17 -29.99 -6.62
CA ARG A 93 9.51 -29.71 -7.90
C ARG A 93 8.14 -29.02 -7.70
N GLN A 94 7.34 -29.50 -6.76
CA GLN A 94 6.03 -28.89 -6.47
C GLN A 94 6.18 -27.46 -5.96
N ALA A 95 7.13 -27.21 -5.05
CA ALA A 95 7.37 -25.86 -4.53
C ALA A 95 7.82 -24.91 -5.64
N GLN A 96 8.66 -25.38 -6.56
CA GLN A 96 9.12 -24.57 -7.70
C GLN A 96 7.99 -24.22 -8.67
N GLU A 97 7.08 -25.16 -8.93
CA GLU A 97 5.87 -24.91 -9.72
C GLU A 97 4.98 -23.85 -9.04
N MET A 98 4.76 -23.96 -7.72
CA MET A 98 4.00 -22.95 -6.96
C MET A 98 4.68 -21.57 -6.96
N LEU A 99 5.99 -21.50 -6.70
CA LEU A 99 6.76 -20.25 -6.69
C LEU A 99 6.72 -19.53 -8.04
N THR A 100 6.58 -20.27 -9.13
CA THR A 100 6.48 -19.70 -10.48
C THR A 100 5.05 -19.21 -10.80
N ALA A 101 4.03 -19.98 -10.42
CA ALA A 101 2.64 -19.66 -10.75
C ALA A 101 1.97 -18.65 -9.80
N LEU A 102 2.32 -18.68 -8.51
CA LEU A 102 1.66 -17.89 -7.47
C LEU A 102 1.80 -16.36 -7.70
N PRO A 103 2.98 -15.80 -8.03
CA PRO A 103 3.10 -14.37 -8.31
C PRO A 103 2.20 -13.90 -9.47
N VAL A 104 2.07 -14.73 -10.50
CA VAL A 104 1.21 -14.45 -11.67
C VAL A 104 -0.26 -14.41 -11.26
N GLY A 105 -0.70 -15.40 -10.48
CA GLY A 105 -2.08 -15.44 -9.96
C GLY A 105 -2.41 -14.24 -9.08
N ILE A 106 -1.49 -13.86 -8.18
CA ILE A 106 -1.65 -12.66 -7.35
C ILE A 106 -1.69 -11.40 -8.21
N GLY A 107 -0.83 -11.28 -9.23
CA GLY A 107 -0.82 -10.14 -10.15
C GLY A 107 -2.16 -9.97 -10.86
N VAL A 108 -2.68 -11.04 -11.47
CA VAL A 108 -3.97 -11.00 -12.18
C VAL A 108 -5.13 -10.65 -11.25
N LEU A 109 -5.25 -11.33 -10.11
CA LEU A 109 -6.32 -11.06 -9.14
C LEU A 109 -6.19 -9.67 -8.53
N GLY A 110 -4.97 -9.25 -8.17
CA GLY A 110 -4.68 -7.93 -7.63
C GLY A 110 -5.08 -6.83 -8.61
N SER A 111 -4.65 -6.92 -9.88
CA SER A 111 -5.04 -5.96 -10.92
C SER A 111 -6.55 -5.87 -11.09
N MET A 112 -7.25 -7.01 -11.14
CA MET A 112 -8.71 -7.01 -11.23
C MET A 112 -9.35 -6.32 -10.02
N LEU A 113 -8.91 -6.65 -8.80
CA LEU A 113 -9.50 -6.10 -7.57
C LEU A 113 -9.23 -4.60 -7.43
N PHE A 114 -8.04 -4.11 -7.79
CA PHE A 114 -7.78 -2.66 -7.79
C PHE A 114 -8.64 -1.90 -8.81
N VAL A 115 -9.01 -2.53 -9.93
CA VAL A 115 -9.94 -1.94 -10.91
C VAL A 115 -11.38 -1.94 -10.40
N VAL A 116 -11.84 -3.05 -9.81
CA VAL A 116 -13.22 -3.20 -9.31
C VAL A 116 -13.45 -2.35 -8.06
N PHE A 117 -12.43 -2.21 -7.22
CA PHE A 117 -12.45 -1.47 -5.98
C PHE A 117 -11.43 -0.33 -6.04
N PRO A 118 -11.72 0.79 -6.71
CA PRO A 118 -10.76 1.89 -6.79
C PRO A 118 -10.66 2.63 -5.45
N THR A 119 -9.44 3.08 -5.11
CA THR A 119 -9.21 4.02 -4.01
C THR A 119 -9.33 5.47 -4.48
N THR A 120 -9.77 6.34 -3.58
CA THR A 120 -9.76 7.80 -3.79
C THR A 120 -8.64 8.49 -3.00
N ARG A 121 -7.77 7.72 -2.34
CA ARG A 121 -6.64 8.22 -1.55
C ARG A 121 -5.52 8.67 -2.48
N HIS A 122 -4.93 9.82 -2.17
CA HIS A 122 -3.76 10.36 -2.85
C HIS A 122 -2.62 10.49 -1.84
N GLY A 123 -2.20 9.35 -1.29
CA GLY A 123 -1.15 9.28 -0.28
C GLY A 123 0.26 9.44 -0.85
N ILE A 124 1.24 9.04 -0.04
CA ILE A 124 2.65 9.05 -0.44
C ILE A 124 2.83 8.13 -1.67
N GLY A 125 3.41 8.67 -2.75
CA GLY A 125 3.64 7.94 -3.99
C GLY A 125 2.53 8.07 -5.05
N PHE A 126 1.46 8.82 -4.77
CA PHE A 126 0.43 9.15 -5.77
C PHE A 126 0.72 10.50 -6.45
N PRO A 127 0.29 10.67 -7.72
CA PRO A 127 0.35 11.97 -8.38
C PRO A 127 -0.53 12.97 -7.65
N LEU A 128 -0.05 14.21 -7.53
CA LEU A 128 -0.81 15.30 -6.94
C LEU A 128 -1.92 15.73 -7.91
N SER A 129 -3.14 15.86 -7.41
CA SER A 129 -4.23 16.46 -8.19
C SER A 129 -3.88 17.91 -8.55
N ALA A 130 -4.26 18.34 -9.77
CA ALA A 130 -4.15 19.72 -10.20
C ALA A 130 -5.09 20.61 -9.36
N ASN A 131 -4.68 21.86 -9.14
CA ASN A 131 -5.47 22.88 -8.44
C ASN A 131 -6.71 23.29 -9.23
#